data_AF-A0AAV9C065-F1
#
_entry.id   AF-A0AAV9C065-F1
#
_cell.length_a   1.000
_cell.length_b   1.000
_cell.length_c   1.000
_cell.angle_alpha   90.00
_cell.angle_beta   90.00
_cell.angle_gamma   90.00
#
_symmetry.space_group_name_H-M   'P 1'
#
loop_
_entity.id
_entity.type
_entity.pdbx_description
1 polymer ?
#
loop_
_entity_poly.entity_id
_entity_poly.type
_entity_poly.pdbx_seq_one_letter_code
_entity_poly.pdbx_strand_id
1 'polypeptide(L)'
;MKLKKSKLLMPGKEPKIEIFFSASEVKNKYKDATLLPKWKAFQTVIFREPDEGFSNSDKVAAFDFDGCLANTSVKRIGADAWSLLYPTIPGNLQSLYNDRYKLVIFTNESNIER
;
A
#
# COMPACT_ATOMS: atom_id res chain seq x y z
N MET A 1 1.37 20.20 21.92
CA MET A 1 0.00 19.74 22.23
C MET A 1 0.07 18.57 23.20
N LYS A 2 -0.78 18.55 24.23
CA LYS A 2 -0.70 17.59 25.35
C LYS A 2 -1.08 16.17 24.89
N LEU A 3 -0.22 15.19 25.17
CA LEU A 3 -0.49 13.77 24.99
C LEU A 3 -1.54 13.32 26.02
N LYS A 4 -2.68 12.79 25.56
CA LYS A 4 -3.63 12.08 26.43
C LYS A 4 -3.25 10.60 26.47
N LYS A 5 -2.72 10.15 27.60
CA LYS A 5 -2.62 8.72 27.97
C LYS A 5 -3.97 8.28 28.51
N SER A 6 -4.66 7.36 27.85
CA SER A 6 -5.74 6.57 28.46
C SER A 6 -5.16 5.23 28.90
N LYS A 7 -5.18 5.00 30.22
CA LYS A 7 -4.76 3.73 30.84
C LYS A 7 -6.03 3.00 31.27
N LEU A 8 -6.32 1.86 30.64
CA LEU A 8 -7.18 0.84 31.24
C LEU A 8 -6.42 -0.48 31.18
N LEU A 9 -6.07 -0.99 32.36
CA LEU A 9 -5.44 -2.29 32.56
C LEU A 9 -6.56 -3.30 32.79
N MET A 10 -6.61 -4.38 31.99
CA MET A 10 -7.22 -5.67 32.35
C MET A 10 -6.53 -6.82 31.58
N PRO A 11 -6.56 -8.05 32.12
CA PRO A 11 -5.58 -9.11 31.86
C PRO A 11 -5.97 -10.03 30.70
N GLY A 12 -4.97 -10.41 29.89
CA GLY A 12 -5.12 -11.23 28.69
C GLY A 12 -4.17 -10.74 27.60
N LYS A 13 -2.85 -10.97 27.78
CA LYS A 13 -1.80 -10.46 26.90
C LYS A 13 -1.80 -11.23 25.57
N GLU A 14 -2.65 -10.83 24.64
CA GLU A 14 -2.22 -10.81 23.24
C GLU A 14 -1.10 -9.76 23.11
N PRO A 15 -0.04 -10.00 22.32
CA PRO A 15 0.99 -9.01 22.09
C PRO A 15 0.34 -7.85 21.33
N LYS A 16 -0.09 -6.83 22.08
CA LYS A 16 -0.54 -5.57 21.54
C LYS A 16 0.70 -4.88 20.98
N ILE A 17 0.98 -5.12 19.70
CA ILE A 17 2.03 -4.42 18.98
C ILE A 17 1.56 -2.98 18.87
N GLU A 18 2.03 -2.13 19.78
CA GLU A 18 1.74 -0.70 19.78
C GLU A 18 2.66 -0.07 18.73
N ILE A 19 2.17 0.01 17.50
CA ILE A 19 2.90 0.66 16.40
C ILE A 19 2.81 2.17 16.63
N PHE A 20 3.92 2.77 17.06
CA PHE A 20 4.05 4.21 17.14
C PHE A 20 4.32 4.74 15.72
N PHE A 21 3.33 5.40 15.13
CA PHE A 21 3.50 6.11 13.87
C PHE A 21 4.02 7.52 14.17
N SER A 22 5.27 7.81 13.79
CA SER A 22 5.75 9.18 13.74
C SER A 22 5.90 9.64 12.30
N ALA A 23 5.27 10.77 11.95
CA ALA A 23 5.43 11.38 10.63
C ALA A 23 6.90 11.72 10.31
N SER A 24 7.73 11.94 11.33
CA SER A 24 9.17 12.19 11.15
C SER A 24 9.95 10.97 10.66
N GLU A 25 9.40 9.77 10.78
CA GLU A 25 10.04 8.53 10.32
C GLU A 25 9.73 8.23 8.85
N VAL A 26 8.83 9.01 8.23
CA VAL A 26 8.52 8.92 6.81
C VAL A 26 9.68 9.51 6.00
N LYS A 27 10.20 8.74 5.04
CA LYS A 27 11.37 9.08 4.24
C LYS A 27 11.04 9.12 2.75
N ASN A 28 11.76 9.95 2.00
CA ASN A 28 11.77 9.94 0.52
C ASN A 28 12.79 8.95 -0.06
N LYS A 29 13.38 8.12 0.81
CA LYS A 29 14.37 7.10 0.45
C LYS A 29 13.96 5.80 1.09
N TYR A 30 14.22 4.71 0.38
CA TYR A 30 14.15 3.36 0.94
C TYR A 30 15.52 2.72 0.73
N LYS A 31 16.21 2.43 1.83
CA LYS A 31 17.63 2.05 1.83
C LYS A 31 18.46 3.10 1.07
N ASP A 32 19.23 2.68 0.07
CA ASP A 32 20.10 3.55 -0.74
C ASP A 32 19.38 4.16 -1.95
N ALA A 33 18.15 3.71 -2.25
CA ALA A 33 17.37 4.22 -3.37
C ALA A 33 16.60 5.49 -2.99
N THR A 34 16.69 6.49 -3.86
CA THR A 34 15.80 7.67 -3.79
C THR A 34 14.49 7.33 -4.47
N LEU A 35 13.39 7.49 -3.73
CA LEU A 35 12.06 7.20 -4.24
C LEU A 35 11.61 8.31 -5.20
N LEU A 36 10.79 7.93 -6.18
CA LEU A 36 10.15 8.89 -7.08
C LEU A 36 9.24 9.87 -6.30
N PRO A 37 8.92 11.04 -6.88
CA PRO A 37 7.99 11.98 -6.24
C PRO A 37 6.69 11.29 -5.79
N LYS A 38 6.18 11.71 -4.63
CA LYS A 38 4.99 11.16 -3.92
C LYS A 38 5.15 9.75 -3.37
N TRP A 39 6.21 9.03 -3.70
CA TRP A 39 6.54 7.78 -3.02
C TRP A 39 7.29 8.05 -1.73
N LYS A 40 6.84 7.39 -0.67
CA LYS A 40 7.36 7.51 0.69
C LYS A 40 7.63 6.13 1.25
N ALA A 41 8.57 6.05 2.16
CA ALA A 41 8.82 4.85 2.94
C ALA A 41 8.62 5.12 4.44
N PHE A 42 8.03 4.16 5.13
CA PHE A 42 7.98 4.09 6.58
C PHE A 42 8.41 2.69 6.99
N GLN A 43 9.57 2.59 7.66
CA GLN A 43 10.19 1.31 8.00
C GLN A 43 10.35 0.42 6.75
N THR A 44 9.64 -0.70 6.69
CA THR A 44 9.64 -1.66 5.56
C THR A 44 8.54 -1.40 4.53
N VAL A 45 7.63 -0.46 4.79
CA VAL A 45 6.48 -0.17 3.92
C VAL A 45 6.81 0.99 3.00
N ILE A 46 6.56 0.79 1.71
CA ILE A 46 6.59 1.85 0.70
C ILE A 46 5.15 2.15 0.29
N PHE A 47 4.79 3.43 0.23
CA PHE A 47 3.45 3.87 -0.15
C PHE A 47 3.51 5.12 -1.01
N ARG A 48 2.50 5.30 -1.85
CA ARG A 48 2.33 6.50 -2.66
C ARG A 48 1.31 7.43 -2.02
N GLU A 49 1.67 8.69 -1.85
CA GLU A 49 0.75 9.74 -1.43
C GLU A 49 -0.33 9.97 -2.51
N PRO A 50 -1.55 10.31 -2.11
CA PRO A 50 -2.62 10.61 -3.06
C PRO A 50 -2.27 11.84 -3.91
N ASP A 51 -2.76 11.85 -5.14
CA ASP A 51 -2.69 13.04 -5.97
C ASP A 51 -3.65 14.12 -5.46
N GLU A 52 -3.32 15.40 -5.69
CA GLU A 52 -4.20 16.50 -5.30
C GLU A 52 -5.56 16.36 -6.02
N GLY A 53 -6.65 16.55 -5.28
CA GLY A 53 -8.02 16.39 -5.80
C GLY A 53 -8.58 14.97 -5.73
N PHE A 54 -7.84 13.98 -5.23
CA PHE A 54 -8.41 12.66 -4.97
C PHE A 54 -9.32 12.71 -3.75
N SER A 55 -10.58 12.27 -3.91
CA SER A 55 -11.55 12.28 -2.82
C SER A 55 -11.33 11.09 -1.88
N ASN A 56 -11.34 11.36 -0.58
CA ASN A 56 -11.48 10.30 0.41
C ASN A 56 -12.83 9.61 0.18
N SER A 57 -12.81 8.28 0.14
CA SER A 57 -14.02 7.46 0.11
C SER A 57 -14.14 6.69 1.42
N ASP A 58 -15.36 6.54 1.88
CA ASP A 58 -15.71 5.69 3.04
C ASP A 58 -15.60 4.19 2.71
N LYS A 59 -15.43 3.84 1.44
CA LYS A 59 -15.27 2.45 0.98
C LYS A 59 -13.94 2.26 0.25
N VAL A 60 -13.31 1.12 0.51
CA VAL A 60 -12.07 0.71 -0.14
C VAL A 60 -12.28 -0.62 -0.85
N ALA A 61 -11.88 -0.70 -2.11
CA ALA A 61 -11.68 -1.95 -2.82
C ALA A 61 -10.17 -2.17 -2.95
N ALA A 62 -9.65 -3.16 -2.23
CA ALA A 62 -8.22 -3.45 -2.17
C ALA A 62 -7.89 -4.71 -2.96
N PHE A 63 -6.75 -4.68 -3.66
CA PHE A 63 -6.30 -5.76 -4.53
C PHE A 63 -4.82 -6.08 -4.26
N ASP A 64 -4.46 -7.34 -4.48
CA ASP A 64 -3.06 -7.71 -4.70
C ASP A 64 -2.65 -7.31 -6.14
N PHE A 65 -1.36 -7.35 -6.47
CA PHE A 65 -0.88 -7.08 -7.82
C PHE A 65 -0.55 -8.37 -8.57
N ASP A 66 0.50 -9.09 -8.15
CA ASP A 66 1.00 -10.29 -8.80
C ASP A 66 0.02 -11.46 -8.71
N GLY A 67 -0.39 -12.01 -9.86
CA GLY A 67 -1.37 -13.09 -9.89
C GLY A 67 -2.80 -12.66 -9.51
N CYS A 68 -3.05 -11.36 -9.36
CA CYS A 68 -4.38 -10.79 -9.14
C CYS A 68 -4.76 -9.80 -10.25
N LEU A 69 -4.04 -8.67 -10.35
CA LEU A 69 -4.24 -7.68 -11.41
C LEU A 69 -3.34 -7.98 -12.61
N ALA A 70 -2.11 -8.39 -12.34
CA ALA A 70 -1.10 -8.67 -13.34
C ALA A 70 -0.82 -10.18 -13.43
N ASN A 71 -0.74 -10.69 -14.65
CA ASN A 71 -0.10 -11.96 -14.95
C ASN A 71 1.41 -11.76 -15.00
N THR A 72 2.07 -12.06 -13.89
CA THR A 72 3.52 -12.03 -13.76
C THR A 72 4.09 -13.44 -13.77
N SER A 73 5.34 -13.57 -14.18
CA SER A 73 6.01 -14.86 -14.24
C SER A 73 7.39 -14.74 -13.62
N VAL A 74 7.67 -15.61 -12.64
CA VAL A 74 9.00 -15.73 -12.03
C VAL A 74 10.11 -16.12 -13.02
N LYS A 75 9.74 -16.51 -14.25
CA LYS A 75 10.68 -16.89 -15.32
C LYS A 75 11.02 -15.73 -16.26
N ARG A 76 10.25 -14.64 -16.27
CA ARG A 76 10.51 -13.46 -17.11
C ARG A 76 11.03 -12.34 -16.22
N ILE A 77 12.17 -11.76 -16.59
CA ILE A 77 12.87 -10.74 -15.81
C ILE A 77 12.70 -9.39 -16.51
N GLY A 78 12.39 -8.35 -15.73
CA GLY A 78 12.28 -6.97 -16.21
C GLY A 78 11.01 -6.27 -15.72
N ALA A 79 11.07 -4.95 -15.59
CA ALA A 79 9.94 -4.15 -15.11
C ALA A 79 8.69 -4.26 -16.02
N ASP A 80 8.89 -4.56 -17.31
CA ASP A 80 7.82 -4.70 -18.30
C ASP A 80 7.37 -6.15 -18.50
N ALA A 81 7.86 -7.10 -17.69
CA ALA A 81 7.64 -8.54 -17.86
C ALA A 81 6.26 -9.04 -17.36
N TRP A 82 5.20 -8.26 -17.59
CA TRP A 82 3.85 -8.53 -17.10
C TRP A 82 2.79 -8.27 -18.17
N SER A 83 1.58 -8.81 -17.96
CA SER A 83 0.38 -8.46 -18.71
C SER A 83 -0.81 -8.38 -17.75
N LEU A 84 -1.97 -7.90 -18.18
CA LEU A 84 -3.19 -8.07 -17.38
C LEU A 84 -3.47 -9.56 -17.16
N LEU A 85 -3.96 -9.92 -15.97
CA LEU A 85 -4.36 -11.31 -15.68
C LEU A 85 -5.62 -11.70 -16.47
N TYR A 86 -6.59 -10.80 -16.53
CA TYR A 86 -7.79 -10.95 -17.34
C TYR A 86 -8.12 -9.64 -18.07
N PRO A 87 -8.64 -9.70 -19.31
CA PRO A 87 -9.00 -8.51 -20.07
C PRO A 87 -10.17 -7.72 -19.45
N THR A 88 -10.94 -8.33 -18.55
CA THR A 88 -12.08 -7.72 -17.86
C THR A 88 -11.68 -6.78 -16.72
N ILE A 89 -10.43 -6.84 -16.25
CA ILE A 89 -9.96 -6.10 -15.07
C ILE A 89 -10.21 -4.59 -15.17
N PRO A 90 -9.86 -3.90 -16.28
CA PRO A 90 -10.13 -2.47 -16.40
C PRO A 90 -11.62 -2.12 -16.24
N GLY A 91 -12.51 -2.93 -16.81
CA GLY A 91 -13.96 -2.73 -16.69
C GLY A 91 -14.46 -2.89 -15.25
N ASN A 92 -13.96 -3.91 -14.54
CA ASN A 92 -14.33 -4.16 -13.15
C ASN A 92 -13.84 -3.03 -12.22
N LEU A 93 -12.59 -2.57 -12.41
CA LEU A 93 -12.03 -1.45 -11.64
C LEU A 93 -12.81 -0.16 -11.91
N GLN A 94 -13.18 0.10 -13.17
CA GLN A 94 -13.99 1.26 -13.53
C GLN A 94 -15.38 1.22 -12.87
N SER A 95 -16.03 0.05 -12.82
CA SER A 95 -17.32 -0.10 -12.14
C SER A 95 -17.19 0.23 -10.65
N LEU A 96 -16.18 -0.31 -9.97
CA LEU A 96 -15.95 -0.06 -8.55
C LEU A 96 -15.66 1.41 -8.27
N TYR A 97 -14.87 2.06 -9.13
CA TYR A 97 -14.63 3.49 -9.02
C TYR A 97 -15.93 4.31 -9.17
N ASN A 98 -16.78 3.95 -10.14
CA ASN A 98 -18.09 4.58 -10.34
C ASN A 98 -19.01 4.36 -9.14
N ASP A 99 -18.92 3.19 -8.50
CA ASP A 99 -19.61 2.84 -7.25
C ASP A 99 -18.97 3.49 -6.00
N ARG A 100 -18.08 4.46 -6.23
CA ARG A 100 -17.43 5.31 -5.22
C ARG A 100 -16.44 4.56 -4.33
N TYR A 101 -15.90 3.42 -4.73
CA TYR A 101 -14.79 2.79 -4.01
C TYR A 101 -13.47 3.51 -4.29
N LYS A 102 -12.68 3.75 -3.24
CA LYS A 102 -11.26 4.03 -3.40
C LYS A 102 -10.55 2.72 -3.75
N LEU A 103 -9.93 2.68 -4.92
CA LEU A 103 -9.13 1.53 -5.35
C LEU A 103 -7.75 1.61 -4.71
N VAL A 104 -7.29 0.52 -4.08
CA VAL A 104 -5.98 0.43 -3.41
C VAL A 104 -5.31 -0.88 -3.82
N ILE A 105 -3.99 -0.84 -3.97
CA ILE A 105 -3.16 -2.04 -4.16
C ILE A 105 -2.34 -2.24 -2.89
N PHE A 106 -2.36 -3.46 -2.36
CA PHE A 106 -1.43 -3.93 -1.34
C PHE A 106 -0.70 -5.14 -1.91
N THR A 107 0.60 -4.98 -2.16
CA THR A 107 1.45 -6.03 -2.74
C THR A 107 2.68 -6.24 -1.86
N ASN A 108 3.10 -7.49 -1.72
CA ASN A 108 4.29 -7.87 -0.96
C ASN A 108 5.49 -8.00 -1.90
N GLU A 109 6.34 -6.98 -1.92
CA GLU A 109 7.56 -6.99 -2.73
C GLU A 109 8.78 -7.45 -1.92
N SER A 110 8.80 -8.73 -1.52
CA SER A 110 9.91 -9.26 -0.69
C SER A 110 11.29 -9.18 -1.38
N ASN A 111 11.30 -9.07 -2.71
CA ASN A 111 12.52 -9.01 -3.52
C ASN A 111 12.97 -7.58 -3.87
N ILE A 112 12.39 -6.53 -3.27
CA ILE A 112 12.80 -5.14 -3.52
C ILE A 112 14.28 -4.87 -3.19
N GLU A 113 14.97 -5.84 -2.57
CA GLU A 113 16.38 -5.81 -2.22
C GLU A 113 17.33 -6.49 -3.21
N ARG A 114 16.82 -7.29 -4.17
CA ARG A 114 17.62 -7.97 -5.20
C ARG A 114 17.79 -7.08 -6.43
#